data_AF-A0A1E4U1D3-F1
#
_entry.id   AF-A0A1E4U1D3-F1
#
_cell.length_a   1.000
_cell.length_b   1.000
_cell.length_c   1.000
_cell.angle_alpha   90.00
_cell.angle_beta   90.00
_cell.angle_gamma   90.00
#
_symmetry.space_group_name_H-M   'P 1'
#
loop_
_entity.id
_entity.type
_entity.pdbx_description
1 polymer ?
#
loop_
_entity_poly.entity_id
_entity_poly.type
_entity_poly.pdbx_seq_one_letter_code
_entity_poly.pdbx_strand_id
1 'polypeptide(L)'
;MDRLQRLLGQANGLGAPPPTDGPAIDNAETVYISSLALLKMLKHGRAGVPMEVMGLMLGEFVDDYTVHVIDVFAMPQSGTGVSVEAVDDVFQTRMMDMLKQTGRDQMVVGWYHSHPGFGCWLSSVDVNTQQSFEQLNKRAVAVVVDPIQSVKGKVVIDAFRLINSTTLMMGQEPRQTTSNVGHLNKPSITALIHGLNRHYYSLNIDYRKTPNEIGMLLNLHKKEWQSGLQLNDYEEKEKSNIEATRKMVKIAEQYVQRIQEEKELSEEQLKTRYVGKQDPKKHLTETAESRLEENIVSIVSGNVDSLAIQ
;
A
#
# COMPACT_ATOMS: atom_id res chain seq x y z
N MET A 1 -5.72 67.20 6.02
CA MET A 1 -6.03 65.79 5.71
C MET A 1 -4.98 65.13 4.81
N ASP A 2 -4.04 65.88 4.20
CA ASP A 2 -3.04 65.30 3.27
C ASP A 2 -1.76 64.71 3.89
N ARG A 3 -1.48 64.97 5.18
CA ARG A 3 -0.31 64.37 5.86
C ARG A 3 -0.55 62.93 6.33
N LEU A 4 -1.78 62.56 6.65
CA LEU A 4 -2.14 61.20 7.05
C LEU A 4 -2.20 60.26 5.83
N GLN A 5 -2.64 60.79 4.69
CA GLN A 5 -2.71 60.04 3.42
C GLN A 5 -1.33 59.79 2.80
N ARG A 6 -0.34 60.66 3.07
CA ARG A 6 1.07 60.43 2.70
C ARG A 6 1.77 59.37 3.57
N LEU A 7 1.35 59.19 4.83
CA LEU A 7 1.87 58.13 5.70
C LEU A 7 1.30 56.75 5.33
N LEU A 8 0.04 56.68 4.90
CA LEU A 8 -0.55 55.45 4.35
C LEU A 8 -0.05 55.13 2.93
N GLY A 9 0.31 56.13 2.13
CA GLY A 9 0.89 55.93 0.80
C GLY A 9 2.33 55.40 0.81
N GLN A 10 3.03 55.47 1.95
CA GLN A 10 4.41 54.98 2.11
C GLN A 10 4.49 53.58 2.72
N ALA A 11 3.36 53.05 3.23
CA ALA A 11 3.28 51.69 3.79
C ALA A 11 2.98 50.61 2.72
N ASN A 12 2.50 50.99 1.54
CA ASN A 12 2.20 50.08 0.42
C ASN A 12 3.41 49.85 -0.52
N GLY A 13 4.61 50.26 -0.10
CA GLY A 13 5.86 50.10 -0.87
C GLY A 13 6.71 48.89 -0.50
N LEU A 14 6.25 48.04 0.44
CA LEU A 14 6.87 46.75 0.68
C LEU A 14 6.28 45.76 -0.32
N GLY A 15 6.73 45.87 -1.57
CA GLY A 15 6.64 44.77 -2.51
C GLY A 15 7.13 43.52 -1.80
N ALA A 16 6.38 42.42 -1.93
CA ALA A 16 6.85 41.12 -1.50
C ALA A 16 8.32 40.98 -1.92
N PRO A 17 9.23 40.58 -1.01
CA PRO A 17 10.62 40.40 -1.39
C PRO A 17 10.61 39.54 -2.66
N PRO A 18 11.40 39.92 -3.70
CA PRO A 18 11.52 39.06 -4.88
C PRO A 18 11.81 37.65 -4.37
N PRO A 19 11.19 36.60 -4.94
CA PRO A 19 11.44 35.24 -4.49
C PRO A 19 12.94 35.05 -4.51
N THR A 20 13.53 35.03 -3.32
CA THR A 20 14.95 34.78 -3.17
C THR A 20 15.15 33.37 -3.71
N ASP A 21 16.12 33.17 -4.60
CA ASP A 21 16.64 31.85 -4.98
C ASP A 21 17.30 31.18 -3.76
N GLY A 22 16.51 30.99 -2.71
CA GLY A 22 16.82 30.13 -1.60
C GLY A 22 16.49 28.69 -1.99
N PRO A 23 17.10 27.70 -1.33
CA PRO A 23 16.77 26.30 -1.55
C PRO A 23 15.30 26.08 -1.20
N ALA A 24 14.44 26.01 -2.23
CA ALA A 24 13.03 25.72 -2.10
C ALA A 24 12.80 24.22 -2.22
N ILE A 25 11.96 23.67 -1.35
CA ILE A 25 11.59 22.25 -1.40
C ILE A 25 10.69 22.04 -2.61
N ASP A 26 11.05 21.09 -3.46
CA ASP A 26 10.31 20.80 -4.68
C ASP A 26 9.21 19.74 -4.46
N ASN A 27 8.16 19.83 -5.27
CA ASN A 27 7.12 18.85 -5.43
C ASN A 27 7.59 17.50 -6.01
N ALA A 28 8.77 17.46 -6.63
CA ALA A 28 9.34 16.27 -7.25
C ALA A 28 10.03 15.27 -6.27
N GLU A 29 10.17 15.61 -4.99
CA GLU A 29 10.89 14.74 -4.04
C GLU A 29 10.22 13.35 -3.93
N THR A 30 11.04 12.31 -4.08
CA THR A 30 10.60 10.91 -4.15
C THR A 30 11.36 10.04 -3.14
N VAL A 31 10.59 9.21 -2.42
CA VAL A 31 11.07 8.25 -1.44
C VAL A 31 11.10 6.87 -2.08
N TYR A 32 12.30 6.32 -2.28
CA TYR A 32 12.47 4.97 -2.78
C TYR A 32 12.51 3.99 -1.61
N ILE A 33 11.52 3.11 -1.55
CA ILE A 33 11.43 2.08 -0.51
C ILE A 33 11.87 0.74 -1.10
N SER A 34 12.81 0.07 -0.42
CA SER A 34 13.26 -1.27 -0.80
C SER A 34 12.15 -2.31 -0.58
N SER A 35 12.20 -3.41 -1.35
CA SER A 35 11.26 -4.52 -1.18
C SER A 35 11.36 -5.14 0.23
N LEU A 36 12.56 -5.20 0.80
CA LEU A 36 12.81 -5.68 2.16
C LEU A 36 12.13 -4.79 3.21
N ALA A 37 12.33 -3.47 3.11
CA ALA A 37 11.73 -2.50 4.01
C ALA A 37 10.21 -2.59 4.00
N LEU A 38 9.61 -2.64 2.81
CA LEU A 38 8.16 -2.75 2.64
C LEU A 38 7.59 -4.01 3.32
N LEU A 39 8.21 -5.17 3.12
CA LEU A 39 7.76 -6.42 3.72
C LEU A 39 7.89 -6.40 5.24
N LYS A 40 8.97 -5.82 5.78
CA LYS A 40 9.15 -5.66 7.23
C LYS A 40 8.09 -4.74 7.83
N MET A 41 7.81 -3.60 7.20
CA MET A 41 6.77 -2.66 7.65
C MET A 41 5.39 -3.33 7.67
N LEU A 42 5.02 -4.05 6.61
CA LEU A 42 3.74 -4.76 6.53
C LEU A 42 3.62 -5.90 7.55
N LYS A 43 4.69 -6.69 7.71
CA LYS A 43 4.73 -7.76 8.72
C LYS A 43 4.57 -7.20 10.13
N HIS A 44 5.30 -6.12 10.43
CA HIS A 44 5.27 -5.48 11.73
C HIS A 44 3.90 -4.83 12.01
N GLY A 45 3.39 -4.02 11.08
CA GLY A 45 2.08 -3.38 11.20
C GLY A 45 0.95 -4.39 11.36
N ARG A 46 0.99 -5.53 10.65
CA ARG A 46 0.00 -6.59 10.80
C ARG A 46 0.08 -7.29 12.16
N ALA A 47 1.29 -7.48 12.71
CA ALA A 47 1.47 -8.09 14.02
C ALA A 47 1.04 -7.17 15.19
N GLY A 48 1.04 -5.85 14.98
CA GLY A 48 0.62 -4.86 15.98
C GLY A 48 -0.90 -4.71 16.13
N VAL A 49 -1.70 -5.13 15.16
CA VAL A 49 -3.17 -4.95 15.17
C VAL A 49 -3.79 -5.58 16.44
N PRO A 50 -4.61 -4.85 17.23
CA PRO A 50 -5.27 -3.57 16.89
C PRO A 50 -4.51 -2.29 17.31
N MET A 51 -3.31 -2.39 17.87
CA MET A 51 -2.53 -1.23 18.31
C MET A 51 -1.69 -0.67 17.15
N GLU A 52 -1.49 0.66 17.17
CA GLU A 52 -0.54 1.33 16.27
C GLU A 52 0.88 0.94 16.64
N VAL A 53 1.73 0.75 15.65
CA VAL A 53 3.07 0.19 15.79
C VAL A 53 4.08 1.14 15.11
N MET A 54 5.27 1.32 15.67
CA MET A 54 6.28 2.27 15.16
C MET A 54 7.63 1.60 14.85
N GLY A 55 8.40 2.19 13.96
CA GLY A 55 9.80 1.80 13.77
C GLY A 55 10.62 2.87 13.07
N LEU A 56 11.94 2.63 13.02
CA LEU A 56 12.89 3.54 12.39
C LEU A 56 13.24 3.04 10.99
N MET A 57 13.44 4.00 10.09
CA MET A 57 13.86 3.77 8.71
C MET A 57 15.33 4.09 8.55
N LEU A 58 16.06 3.13 7.97
CA LEU A 58 17.49 3.22 7.70
C LEU A 58 17.74 3.34 6.21
N GLY A 59 18.68 4.21 5.88
CA GLY A 59 18.99 4.49 4.49
C GLY A 59 19.99 5.60 4.30
N GLU A 60 19.88 6.25 3.16
CA GLU A 60 20.75 7.35 2.75
C GLU A 60 19.96 8.45 2.04
N PHE A 61 20.46 9.68 2.17
CA PHE A 61 20.02 10.82 1.38
C PHE A 61 20.97 10.95 0.19
N VAL A 62 20.49 10.65 -1.02
CA VAL A 62 21.34 10.63 -2.22
C VAL A 62 21.58 12.05 -2.74
N ASP A 63 20.50 12.79 -2.91
CA ASP A 63 20.45 14.19 -3.34
C ASP A 63 19.26 14.89 -2.67
N ASP A 64 19.01 16.16 -2.99
CA ASP A 64 17.93 16.95 -2.39
C ASP A 64 16.51 16.47 -2.76
N TYR A 65 16.38 15.63 -3.79
CA TYR A 65 15.09 15.15 -4.31
C TYR A 65 14.83 13.66 -4.04
N THR A 66 15.82 12.94 -3.53
CA THR A 66 15.79 11.48 -3.44
C THR A 66 16.18 11.00 -2.05
N VAL A 67 15.26 10.25 -1.44
CA VAL A 67 15.51 9.54 -0.18
C VAL A 67 15.48 8.04 -0.45
N HIS A 68 16.52 7.32 -0.07
CA HIS A 68 16.57 5.86 -0.17
C HIS A 68 16.33 5.23 1.19
N VAL A 69 15.22 4.49 1.33
CA VAL A 69 14.93 3.66 2.50
C VAL A 69 15.33 2.22 2.16
N ILE A 70 16.45 1.76 2.71
CA ILE A 70 17.05 0.47 2.38
C ILE A 70 16.59 -0.61 3.37
N ASP A 71 16.55 -0.29 4.67
CA ASP A 71 16.09 -1.22 5.68
C ASP A 71 15.23 -0.53 6.75
N VAL A 72 14.49 -1.31 7.52
CA VAL A 72 13.72 -0.83 8.67
C VAL A 72 13.87 -1.80 9.83
N PHE A 73 13.71 -1.28 11.04
CA PHE A 73 13.55 -2.10 12.23
C PHE A 73 12.43 -1.57 13.12
N ALA A 74 11.79 -2.50 13.83
CA ALA A 74 10.72 -2.22 14.77
C ALA A 74 11.30 -1.68 16.07
N MET A 75 10.66 -0.65 16.64
CA MET A 75 10.95 -0.22 18.00
C MET A 75 10.04 -0.99 18.97
N PRO A 76 10.54 -1.47 20.12
CA PRO A 76 9.70 -2.07 21.14
C PRO A 76 8.71 -1.04 21.66
N GLN A 77 7.46 -1.47 21.86
CA GLN A 77 6.41 -0.57 22.31
C GLN A 77 6.40 -0.47 23.84
N SER A 78 6.55 0.74 24.37
CA SER A 78 6.17 1.06 25.74
C SER A 78 4.71 1.49 25.71
N GLY A 79 3.81 0.58 26.11
CA GLY A 79 2.38 0.72 25.84
C GLY A 79 1.63 1.68 26.77
N THR A 80 0.90 2.62 26.17
CA THR A 80 -0.39 3.14 26.66
C THR A 80 -1.28 3.51 25.47
N GLY A 81 -2.02 2.53 24.95
CA GLY A 81 -3.32 2.67 24.28
C GLY A 81 -3.45 3.41 22.94
N VAL A 82 -2.81 4.56 22.72
CA VAL A 82 -3.10 5.46 21.58
C VAL A 82 -1.91 6.34 21.17
N SER A 83 -0.77 6.27 21.86
CA SER A 83 0.39 7.11 21.54
C SER A 83 1.70 6.34 21.53
N VAL A 84 2.47 6.61 20.48
CA VAL A 84 3.87 6.26 20.25
C VAL A 84 4.71 7.07 21.24
N GLU A 85 4.76 6.67 22.52
CA GLU A 85 5.61 7.32 23.51
C GLU A 85 7.05 6.79 23.45
N ALA A 86 7.97 7.74 23.30
CA ALA A 86 9.43 7.64 23.45
C ALA A 86 10.14 6.62 22.57
N VAL A 87 10.83 7.13 21.55
CA VAL A 87 12.00 6.46 20.99
C VAL A 87 12.95 6.17 22.15
N ASP A 88 13.19 4.89 22.44
CA ASP A 88 14.20 4.51 23.42
C ASP A 88 15.59 4.70 22.80
N ASP A 89 16.25 5.81 23.15
CA ASP A 89 17.60 6.16 22.68
C ASP A 89 18.62 5.05 22.99
N VAL A 90 18.44 4.32 24.09
CA VAL A 90 19.34 3.21 24.48
C VAL A 90 19.16 2.04 23.52
N PHE A 91 17.91 1.70 23.23
CA PHE A 91 17.59 0.66 22.25
C PHE A 91 18.09 1.05 20.85
N GLN A 92 17.84 2.28 20.42
CA GLN A 92 18.28 2.79 19.12
C GLN A 92 19.81 2.70 19.01
N THR A 93 20.55 3.24 19.98
CA THR A 93 22.03 3.26 19.94
C THR A 93 22.59 1.84 19.87
N ARG A 94 22.08 0.94 20.73
CA ARG A 94 22.52 -0.46 20.75
C ARG A 94 22.21 -1.18 19.44
N MET A 95 21.03 -0.96 18.86
CA MET A 95 20.63 -1.57 17.60
C MET A 95 21.50 -1.07 16.44
N MET A 96 21.79 0.24 16.41
CA MET A 96 22.66 0.84 15.40
C MET A 96 24.09 0.29 15.49
N ASP A 97 24.63 0.11 16.69
CA ASP A 97 25.95 -0.49 16.89
C ASP A 97 25.99 -1.96 16.44
N MET A 98 24.93 -2.72 16.67
CA MET A 98 24.81 -4.09 16.16
C MET A 98 24.73 -4.13 14.63
N LEU A 99 24.00 -3.20 14.02
CA LEU A 99 23.89 -3.11 12.56
C LEU A 99 25.23 -2.74 11.90
N LYS A 100 25.99 -1.82 12.52
CA LYS A 100 27.35 -1.48 12.08
C LYS A 100 28.28 -2.70 12.04
N GLN A 101 28.21 -3.58 13.04
CA GLN A 101 28.99 -4.82 13.07
C GLN A 101 28.63 -5.78 11.92
N THR A 102 27.39 -5.73 11.42
CA THR A 102 26.93 -6.55 10.28
C THR A 102 27.24 -5.92 8.91
N GLY A 103 27.95 -4.79 8.87
CA GLY A 103 28.24 -4.06 7.64
C GLY A 103 27.06 -3.21 7.13
N ARG A 104 26.08 -2.90 7.99
CA ARG A 104 24.94 -2.02 7.68
C ARG A 104 25.07 -0.69 8.41
N ASP A 105 26.07 0.10 8.04
CA ASP A 105 26.29 1.45 8.59
C ASP A 105 25.45 2.48 7.84
N GLN A 106 24.13 2.43 8.04
CA GLN A 106 23.19 3.38 7.47
C GLN A 106 22.70 4.36 8.54
N MET A 107 22.33 5.56 8.11
CA MET A 107 21.77 6.56 9.00
C MET A 107 20.24 6.43 9.09
N VAL A 108 19.66 6.99 10.15
CA VAL A 108 18.21 7.10 10.28
C VAL A 108 17.72 8.20 9.34
N VAL A 109 16.91 7.83 8.36
CA VAL A 109 16.33 8.75 7.35
C VAL A 109 14.90 9.18 7.69
N GLY A 110 14.29 8.52 8.67
CA GLY A 110 12.94 8.83 9.11
C GLY A 110 12.37 7.71 9.99
N TRP A 111 11.06 7.73 10.15
CA TRP A 111 10.33 6.76 10.95
C TRP A 111 9.04 6.36 10.22
N TYR A 112 8.52 5.18 10.56
CA TYR A 112 7.24 4.72 10.06
C TYR A 112 6.35 4.33 11.23
N HIS A 113 5.04 4.42 11.02
CA HIS A 113 4.06 3.85 11.93
C HIS A 113 2.86 3.28 11.17
N SER A 114 2.00 2.55 11.88
CA SER A 114 0.80 1.96 11.31
C SER A 114 -0.47 2.60 11.83
N HIS A 115 -1.43 2.89 10.94
CA HIS A 115 -2.80 3.27 11.27
C HIS A 115 -3.75 2.15 10.82
N PRO A 116 -4.11 1.19 11.69
CA PRO A 116 -4.93 0.05 11.29
C PRO A 116 -6.38 0.48 11.01
N GLY A 117 -6.76 0.56 9.73
CA GLY A 117 -8.15 0.82 9.30
C GLY A 117 -8.56 2.29 9.19
N PHE A 118 -7.69 3.24 9.57
CA PHE A 118 -7.99 4.69 9.52
C PHE A 118 -7.51 5.37 8.23
N GLY A 119 -6.76 4.66 7.37
CA GLY A 119 -6.06 5.24 6.22
C GLY A 119 -4.77 5.98 6.61
N CYS A 120 -4.12 6.64 5.65
CA CYS A 120 -2.85 7.32 5.86
C CYS A 120 -3.05 8.82 6.10
N TRP A 121 -2.79 9.30 7.31
CA TRP A 121 -2.75 10.71 7.71
C TRP A 121 -1.88 10.86 8.95
N LEU A 122 -1.55 12.09 9.38
CA LEU A 122 -0.82 12.32 10.63
C LEU A 122 -1.75 12.92 11.68
N SER A 123 -1.80 12.31 12.86
CA SER A 123 -2.45 12.88 14.04
C SER A 123 -1.64 14.03 14.63
N SER A 124 -2.23 14.78 15.56
CA SER A 124 -1.50 15.82 16.29
C SER A 124 -0.30 15.26 17.08
N VAL A 125 -0.39 14.01 17.54
CA VAL A 125 0.71 13.33 18.23
C VAL A 125 1.81 13.00 17.22
N ASP A 126 1.45 12.46 16.05
CA ASP A 126 2.40 12.13 14.98
C ASP A 126 3.12 13.38 14.46
N VAL A 127 2.42 14.51 14.35
CA VAL A 127 3.00 15.80 13.98
C VAL A 127 4.05 16.25 15.00
N ASN A 128 3.78 16.13 16.31
CA ASN A 128 4.75 16.49 17.35
C ASN A 128 5.98 15.56 17.34
N THR A 129 5.76 14.26 17.12
CA THR A 129 6.85 13.28 16.98
C THR A 129 7.71 13.59 15.75
N GLN A 130 7.08 13.83 14.60
CA GLN A 130 7.77 14.20 13.37
C GLN A 130 8.55 15.52 13.54
N GLN A 131 8.00 16.51 14.24
CA GLN A 131 8.71 17.76 14.51
C GLN A 131 10.00 17.52 15.30
N SER A 132 10.01 16.56 16.22
CA SER A 132 11.21 16.18 16.98
C SER A 132 12.26 15.51 16.08
N PHE A 133 11.84 14.64 15.15
CA PHE A 133 12.74 14.06 14.15
C PHE A 133 13.29 15.09 13.15
N GLU A 134 12.48 16.09 12.77
CA GLU A 134 12.90 17.16 11.86
C GLU A 134 13.93 18.12 12.49
N GLN A 135 13.95 18.25 13.83
CA GLN A 135 15.00 18.99 14.53
C GLN A 135 16.36 18.30 14.42
N LEU A 136 16.38 16.96 14.44
CA LEU A 136 17.60 16.18 14.25
C LEU A 136 18.02 16.18 12.78
N ASN A 137 17.06 15.96 11.88
CA ASN A 137 17.28 15.98 10.44
C ASN A 137 16.10 16.60 9.71
N LYS A 138 16.31 17.76 9.10
CA LYS A 138 15.28 18.53 8.37
C LYS A 138 14.60 17.74 7.24
N ARG A 139 15.22 16.67 6.75
CA ARG A 139 14.70 15.81 5.67
C ARG A 139 14.06 14.51 6.16
N ALA A 140 13.89 14.35 7.47
CA ALA A 140 13.20 13.20 8.04
C ALA A 140 11.83 12.99 7.39
N VAL A 141 11.52 11.73 7.07
CA VAL A 141 10.23 11.34 6.46
C VAL A 141 9.41 10.53 7.45
N ALA A 142 8.12 10.84 7.55
CA ALA A 142 7.14 10.02 8.27
C ALA A 142 6.38 9.13 7.28
N VAL A 143 6.48 7.80 7.41
CA VAL A 143 5.74 6.86 6.56
C VAL A 143 4.57 6.25 7.34
N VAL A 144 3.37 6.27 6.76
CA VAL A 144 2.16 5.70 7.37
C VAL A 144 1.72 4.50 6.55
N VAL A 145 1.56 3.35 7.21
CA VAL A 145 1.12 2.10 6.57
C VAL A 145 -0.21 1.65 7.18
N ASP A 146 -1.22 1.40 6.35
CA ASP A 146 -2.47 0.77 6.82
C ASP A 146 -2.44 -0.73 6.48
N PRO A 147 -2.13 -1.62 7.44
CA PRO A 147 -2.08 -3.04 7.18
C PRO A 147 -3.46 -3.65 6.91
N ILE A 148 -4.56 -3.03 7.38
CA ILE A 148 -5.92 -3.58 7.26
C ILE A 148 -6.48 -3.31 5.87
N GLN A 149 -6.40 -2.07 5.40
CA GLN A 149 -6.88 -1.68 4.07
C GLN A 149 -5.96 -2.16 2.95
N SER A 150 -4.70 -2.48 3.26
CA SER A 150 -3.76 -3.08 2.30
C SER A 150 -4.20 -4.51 1.94
N VAL A 151 -4.59 -4.69 0.68
CA VAL A 151 -5.03 -5.97 0.10
C VAL A 151 -4.13 -6.38 -1.05
N LYS A 152 -4.20 -7.65 -1.47
CA LYS A 152 -3.44 -8.14 -2.63
C LYS A 152 -3.76 -7.29 -3.86
N GLY A 153 -2.77 -6.57 -4.37
CA GLY A 153 -2.89 -5.67 -5.52
C GLY A 153 -2.87 -4.17 -5.18
N LYS A 154 -3.13 -3.78 -3.92
CA LYS A 154 -3.02 -2.38 -3.48
C LYS A 154 -2.50 -2.32 -2.04
N VAL A 155 -1.28 -1.81 -1.89
CA VAL A 155 -0.73 -1.45 -0.57
C VAL A 155 -1.09 -0.01 -0.27
N VAL A 156 -1.73 0.23 0.87
CA VAL A 156 -2.09 1.56 1.36
C VAL A 156 -0.93 2.07 2.21
N ILE A 157 -0.12 2.92 1.60
CA ILE A 157 1.06 3.54 2.17
C ILE A 157 1.19 4.96 1.63
N ASP A 158 1.56 5.88 2.51
CA ASP A 158 1.84 7.27 2.14
C ASP A 158 3.01 7.79 2.99
N ALA A 159 3.71 8.78 2.46
CA ALA A 159 4.86 9.41 3.10
C ALA A 159 4.59 10.89 3.26
N PHE A 160 4.88 11.43 4.44
CA PHE A 160 4.58 12.80 4.79
C PHE A 160 5.80 13.52 5.35
N ARG A 161 5.81 14.84 5.17
CA ARG A 161 6.71 15.77 5.86
C ARG A 161 5.95 17.01 6.30
N LEU A 162 6.36 17.64 7.41
CA LEU A 162 5.69 18.83 7.92
C LEU A 162 5.98 20.06 7.05
N ILE A 163 5.03 20.99 7.10
CA ILE A 163 5.18 22.33 6.57
C ILE A 163 5.59 23.24 7.73
N ASN A 164 6.59 24.10 7.50
CA ASN A 164 6.95 25.10 8.50
C ASN A 164 5.77 26.09 8.68
N SER A 165 5.24 26.17 9.90
CA SER A 165 4.12 27.06 10.25
C SER A 165 4.45 28.54 9.96
N THR A 166 5.71 28.93 10.07
CA THR A 166 6.19 30.29 9.75
C THR A 166 5.97 30.63 8.28
N THR A 167 6.26 29.69 7.38
CA THR A 167 6.11 29.88 5.92
C THR A 167 4.63 30.00 5.55
N LEU A 168 3.75 29.22 6.18
CA LEU A 168 2.31 29.31 5.99
C LEU A 168 1.75 30.66 6.45
N MET A 169 2.21 31.17 7.60
CA MET A 169 1.80 32.50 8.11
C MET A 169 2.27 33.65 7.21
N MET A 170 3.36 33.47 6.48
CA MET A 170 3.84 34.42 5.47
C MET A 170 3.08 34.33 4.14
N GLY A 171 2.10 33.43 4.00
CA GLY A 171 1.31 33.27 2.78
C GLY A 171 2.13 32.80 1.57
N GLN A 172 3.35 32.32 1.78
CA GLN A 172 4.18 31.74 0.72
C GLN A 172 3.82 30.28 0.54
N GLU A 173 3.68 29.84 -0.71
CA GLU A 173 3.53 28.42 -0.99
C GLU A 173 4.79 27.68 -0.51
N PRO A 174 4.64 26.64 0.32
CA PRO A 174 5.77 26.00 0.98
C PRO A 174 6.63 25.16 0.02
N ARG A 175 6.14 24.89 -1.19
CA ARG A 175 6.84 24.08 -2.20
C ARG A 175 6.76 24.74 -3.57
N GLN A 176 7.83 24.59 -4.34
CA GLN A 176 7.81 24.95 -5.76
C GLN A 176 7.35 23.73 -6.58
N THR A 177 6.49 23.95 -7.57
CA THR A 177 6.06 22.90 -8.49
C THR A 177 6.92 22.94 -9.75
N THR A 178 7.96 22.11 -9.83
CA THR A 178 8.74 21.97 -11.06
C THR A 178 8.22 20.85 -11.98
N SER A 179 7.41 19.93 -11.44
CA SER A 179 6.93 18.75 -12.14
C SER A 179 5.50 18.36 -11.81
N ASN A 180 4.87 17.61 -12.72
CA ASN A 180 3.50 17.09 -12.55
C ASN A 180 3.43 15.86 -11.62
N VAL A 181 4.59 15.30 -11.23
CA VAL A 181 4.65 14.02 -10.50
C VAL A 181 3.96 14.13 -9.14
N GLY A 182 4.13 15.26 -8.44
CA GLY A 182 3.49 15.51 -7.13
C GLY A 182 1.96 15.64 -7.16
N HIS A 183 1.32 15.74 -8.34
CA HIS A 183 -0.14 15.88 -8.48
C HIS A 183 -0.81 14.61 -9.03
N LEU A 184 -0.06 13.52 -9.22
CA LEU A 184 -0.60 12.28 -9.80
C LEU A 184 -1.58 11.55 -8.87
N ASN A 185 -1.33 11.60 -7.56
CA ASN A 185 -2.16 10.93 -6.57
C ASN A 185 -3.14 11.90 -5.93
N LYS A 186 -4.44 11.60 -6.09
CA LYS A 186 -5.48 12.37 -5.40
C LYS A 186 -5.46 12.02 -3.92
N PRO A 187 -5.34 13.01 -3.02
CA PRO A 187 -5.34 12.74 -1.59
C PRO A 187 -6.69 12.21 -1.11
N SER A 188 -6.66 11.41 -0.05
CA SER A 188 -7.88 10.97 0.63
C SER A 188 -8.60 12.16 1.27
N ILE A 189 -9.94 12.15 1.25
CA ILE A 189 -10.77 13.16 1.94
C ILE A 189 -10.48 13.17 3.44
N THR A 190 -10.23 11.99 4.04
CA THR A 190 -9.86 11.88 5.45
C THR A 190 -8.55 12.62 5.75
N ALA A 191 -7.52 12.43 4.93
CA ALA A 191 -6.23 13.12 5.07
C ALA A 191 -6.38 14.65 4.94
N LEU A 192 -7.24 15.11 4.03
CA LEU A 192 -7.53 16.54 3.87
C LEU A 192 -8.19 17.15 5.12
N ILE A 193 -9.13 16.42 5.73
CA ILE A 193 -9.77 16.84 6.99
C ILE A 193 -8.73 16.94 8.13
N HIS A 194 -7.77 16.01 8.17
CA HIS A 194 -6.70 15.97 9.15
C HIS A 194 -5.51 16.90 8.84
N GLY A 195 -5.66 17.83 7.90
CA GLY A 195 -4.72 18.93 7.71
C GLY A 195 -3.62 18.68 6.66
N LEU A 196 -3.81 17.74 5.75
CA LEU A 196 -2.99 17.65 4.54
C LEU A 196 -3.04 18.98 3.75
N ASN A 197 -1.89 19.43 3.27
CA ASN A 197 -1.65 20.74 2.64
C ASN A 197 -1.78 21.96 3.56
N ARG A 198 -1.95 21.75 4.88
CA ARG A 198 -1.90 22.81 5.89
C ARG A 198 -0.74 22.61 6.85
N HIS A 199 -0.68 21.44 7.49
CA HIS A 199 0.34 21.10 8.49
C HIS A 199 1.45 20.22 7.92
N TYR A 200 1.13 19.41 6.92
CA TYR A 200 2.05 18.49 6.26
C TYR A 200 1.65 18.31 4.80
N TYR A 201 2.56 17.78 4.00
CA TYR A 201 2.34 17.45 2.60
C TYR A 201 2.74 15.99 2.32
N SER A 202 2.17 15.40 1.27
CA SER A 202 2.51 14.05 0.82
C SER A 202 3.72 14.06 -0.12
N LEU A 203 4.55 13.04 0.02
CA LEU A 203 5.73 12.74 -0.80
C LEU A 203 5.43 11.56 -1.72
N ASN A 204 6.06 11.57 -2.90
CA ASN A 204 5.91 10.44 -3.82
C ASN A 204 6.70 9.24 -3.30
N ILE A 205 6.11 8.06 -3.39
CA ILE A 205 6.77 6.80 -3.05
C ILE A 205 6.99 6.02 -4.33
N ASP A 206 8.22 5.54 -4.53
CA ASP A 206 8.55 4.58 -5.57
C ASP A 206 9.23 3.34 -4.96
N TYR A 207 9.18 2.22 -5.68
CA TYR A 207 9.70 0.94 -5.22
C TYR A 207 10.92 0.53 -6.03
N ARG A 208 12.09 0.55 -5.39
CA ARG A 208 13.31 0.03 -6.01
C ARG A 208 13.32 -1.49 -5.91
N LYS A 209 13.36 -2.16 -7.06
CA LYS A 209 13.44 -3.62 -7.17
C LYS A 209 14.66 -4.01 -7.97
N THR A 210 15.54 -4.80 -7.39
CA THR A 210 16.70 -5.36 -8.10
C THR A 210 16.27 -6.58 -8.93
N PRO A 211 16.97 -6.89 -10.05
CA PRO A 211 16.67 -8.08 -10.84
C PRO A 211 16.73 -9.39 -10.02
N ASN A 212 17.65 -9.45 -9.05
CA ASN A 212 17.80 -10.60 -8.17
C ASN A 212 16.60 -10.75 -7.21
N GLU A 213 16.12 -9.64 -6.63
CA GLU A 213 14.90 -9.65 -5.80
C GLU A 213 13.68 -10.05 -6.62
N ILE A 214 13.54 -9.54 -7.84
CA ILE A 214 12.45 -9.93 -8.74
C ILE A 214 12.53 -11.43 -9.03
N GLY A 215 13.71 -11.95 -9.37
CA GLY A 215 13.91 -13.39 -9.60
C GLY A 215 13.57 -14.24 -8.37
N MET A 216 14.00 -13.82 -7.18
CA MET A 216 13.69 -14.49 -5.91
C MET A 216 12.18 -14.47 -5.61
N LEU A 217 11.54 -13.32 -5.72
CA LEU A 217 10.11 -13.16 -5.43
C LEU A 217 9.23 -13.91 -6.43
N LEU A 218 9.63 -13.97 -7.71
CA LEU A 218 8.95 -14.77 -8.73
C LEU A 218 9.04 -16.27 -8.46
N ASN A 219 10.09 -16.74 -7.77
CA ASN A 219 10.21 -18.14 -7.39
C ASN A 219 9.26 -18.54 -6.26
N LEU A 220 8.83 -17.61 -5.40
CA LEU A 220 7.97 -17.91 -4.24
C LEU A 220 6.59 -18.46 -4.65
N HIS A 221 6.06 -18.02 -5.79
CA HIS A 221 4.76 -18.46 -6.30
C HIS A 221 4.84 -19.67 -7.23
N LYS A 222 6.04 -20.23 -7.45
CA LYS A 222 6.16 -21.45 -8.22
C LYS A 222 5.63 -22.61 -7.40
N LYS A 223 4.71 -23.38 -7.98
CA LYS A 223 4.27 -24.63 -7.40
C LYS A 223 5.45 -25.59 -7.29
N GLU A 224 5.37 -26.51 -6.33
CA GLU A 224 6.33 -27.60 -6.22
C GLU A 224 6.43 -28.34 -7.56
N TRP A 225 7.65 -28.71 -7.97
CA TRP A 225 7.88 -29.36 -9.26
C TRP A 225 7.08 -30.67 -9.41
N GLN A 226 6.76 -31.32 -8.29
CA GLN A 226 5.98 -32.56 -8.23
C GLN A 226 4.49 -32.34 -8.49
N SER A 227 3.97 -31.12 -8.31
CA SER A 227 2.52 -30.89 -8.38
C SER A 227 1.91 -31.20 -9.75
N GLY A 228 2.72 -31.21 -10.81
CA GLY A 228 2.28 -31.57 -12.17
C GLY A 228 2.40 -33.05 -12.52
N LEU A 229 3.15 -33.81 -11.71
CA LEU A 229 3.45 -35.24 -11.88
C LEU A 229 2.68 -36.11 -10.87
N GLN A 230 2.02 -35.50 -9.89
CA GLN A 230 1.16 -36.23 -8.96
C GLN A 230 -0.19 -36.51 -9.63
N LEU A 231 -0.46 -37.79 -9.89
CA LEU A 231 -1.79 -38.26 -10.26
C LEU A 231 -2.65 -38.32 -9.00
N ASN A 232 -3.83 -37.72 -9.07
CA ASN A 232 -4.87 -37.89 -8.06
C ASN A 232 -5.42 -39.33 -8.12
N ASP A 233 -6.03 -39.78 -7.02
CA ASP A 233 -6.70 -41.07 -6.98
C ASP A 233 -7.83 -41.14 -8.03
N TYR A 234 -7.78 -42.18 -8.87
CA TYR A 234 -8.76 -42.40 -9.94
C TYR A 234 -10.15 -42.67 -9.37
N GLU A 235 -10.27 -43.35 -8.24
CA GLU A 235 -11.59 -43.62 -7.63
C GLU A 235 -12.27 -42.35 -7.13
N GLU A 236 -11.50 -41.45 -6.50
CA GLU A 236 -11.99 -40.16 -6.03
C GLU A 236 -12.42 -39.29 -7.21
N LYS A 237 -11.60 -39.27 -8.27
CA LYS A 237 -11.91 -38.54 -9.50
C LYS A 237 -13.18 -39.07 -10.19
N GLU A 238 -13.36 -40.38 -10.26
CA GLU A 238 -14.56 -40.98 -10.85
C GLU A 238 -15.81 -40.60 -10.06
N LYS A 239 -15.76 -40.68 -8.72
CA LYS A 239 -16.85 -40.21 -7.84
C LYS A 239 -17.16 -38.73 -8.07
N SER A 240 -16.13 -37.89 -8.15
CA SER A 240 -16.24 -36.45 -8.39
C SER A 240 -16.86 -36.13 -9.77
N ASN A 241 -16.47 -36.85 -10.81
CA ASN A 241 -17.02 -36.71 -12.17
C ASN A 241 -18.49 -37.12 -12.23
N ILE A 242 -18.86 -38.23 -11.58
CA ILE A 242 -20.26 -38.68 -11.50
C ILE A 242 -21.11 -37.68 -10.71
N GLU A 243 -20.59 -37.14 -9.60
CA GLU A 243 -21.32 -36.15 -8.82
C GLU A 243 -21.51 -34.85 -9.61
N ALA A 244 -20.47 -34.35 -10.28
CA ALA A 244 -20.54 -33.14 -11.08
C ALA A 244 -21.50 -33.27 -12.27
N THR A 245 -21.47 -34.39 -12.98
CA THR A 245 -22.41 -34.65 -14.09
C THR A 245 -23.86 -34.73 -13.60
N ARG A 246 -24.12 -35.38 -12.46
CA ARG A 246 -25.44 -35.37 -11.81
C ARG A 246 -25.87 -33.95 -11.42
N LYS A 247 -24.96 -33.11 -10.93
CA LYS A 247 -25.23 -31.69 -10.64
C LYS A 247 -25.56 -30.93 -11.92
N MET A 248 -24.80 -31.12 -13.00
CA MET A 248 -25.05 -30.48 -14.30
C MET A 248 -26.44 -30.83 -14.86
N VAL A 249 -26.87 -32.08 -14.74
CA VAL A 249 -28.23 -32.49 -15.16
C VAL A 249 -29.31 -31.71 -14.38
N LYS A 250 -29.17 -31.61 -13.06
CA LYS A 250 -30.11 -30.83 -12.22
C LYS A 250 -30.15 -29.35 -12.61
N ILE A 251 -28.98 -28.75 -12.87
CA ILE A 251 -28.89 -27.34 -13.26
C ILE A 251 -29.42 -27.13 -14.69
N ALA A 252 -29.25 -28.12 -15.58
CA ALA A 252 -29.81 -28.08 -16.93
C ALA A 252 -31.34 -28.10 -16.92
N GLU A 253 -31.97 -28.90 -16.06
CA GLU A 253 -33.42 -28.87 -15.86
C GLU A 253 -33.90 -27.49 -15.38
N GLN A 254 -33.18 -26.88 -14.42
CA GLN A 254 -33.46 -25.52 -13.96
C GLN A 254 -33.25 -24.47 -15.06
N TYR A 255 -32.23 -24.65 -15.92
CA TYR A 255 -31.98 -23.78 -17.05
C TYR A 255 -33.12 -23.83 -18.07
N VAL A 256 -33.64 -25.03 -18.38
CA VAL A 256 -34.78 -25.21 -19.26
C VAL A 256 -36.04 -24.55 -18.68
N GLN A 257 -36.30 -24.74 -17.38
CA GLN A 257 -37.40 -24.05 -16.69
C GLN A 257 -37.24 -22.53 -16.78
N ARG A 258 -36.02 -22.01 -16.58
CA ARG A 258 -35.74 -20.57 -16.68
C ARG A 258 -36.00 -20.03 -18.08
N ILE A 259 -35.61 -20.75 -19.14
CA ILE A 259 -35.87 -20.33 -20.53
C ILE A 259 -37.38 -20.31 -20.82
N GLN A 260 -38.15 -21.24 -20.25
CA GLN A 260 -39.60 -21.27 -20.39
C GLN A 260 -40.24 -20.06 -19.69
N GLU A 261 -39.85 -19.77 -18.45
CA GLU A 261 -40.31 -18.59 -17.72
C GLU A 261 -39.90 -17.28 -18.41
N GLU A 262 -38.68 -17.20 -18.95
CA GLU A 262 -38.17 -16.01 -19.65
C GLU A 262 -39.01 -15.64 -20.88
N LYS A 263 -39.66 -16.61 -21.53
CA LYS A 263 -40.58 -16.33 -22.65
C LYS A 263 -41.91 -15.71 -22.21
N GLU A 264 -42.32 -15.93 -20.96
CA GLU A 264 -43.62 -15.49 -20.45
C GLU A 264 -43.56 -14.13 -19.75
N LEU A 265 -42.36 -13.67 -19.34
CA LEU A 265 -42.16 -12.46 -18.55
C LEU A 265 -41.55 -11.29 -19.34
N SER A 266 -41.88 -10.07 -18.90
CA SER A 266 -41.25 -8.83 -19.40
C SER A 266 -39.85 -8.63 -18.82
N GLU A 267 -38.99 -7.87 -19.52
CA GLU A 267 -37.58 -7.65 -19.15
C GLU A 267 -37.39 -7.02 -17.75
N GLU A 268 -38.30 -6.16 -17.29
CA GLU A 268 -38.23 -5.52 -15.97
C GLU A 268 -38.57 -6.48 -14.82
N GLN A 269 -39.55 -7.36 -15.05
CA GLN A 269 -39.91 -8.42 -14.10
C GLN A 269 -38.83 -9.51 -14.04
N LEU A 270 -38.15 -9.75 -15.17
CA LEU A 270 -37.05 -10.70 -15.26
C LEU A 270 -35.85 -10.28 -14.40
N LYS A 271 -35.52 -8.97 -14.43
CA LYS A 271 -34.43 -8.39 -13.62
C LYS A 271 -34.63 -8.53 -12.12
N THR A 272 -35.87 -8.56 -11.64
CA THR A 272 -36.20 -8.63 -10.21
C THR A 272 -36.50 -10.05 -9.73
N ARG A 273 -37.13 -10.89 -10.55
CA ARG A 273 -37.54 -12.27 -10.20
C ARG A 273 -36.37 -13.21 -9.88
N TYR A 274 -35.19 -12.95 -10.44
CA TYR A 274 -34.01 -13.79 -10.27
C TYR A 274 -32.98 -13.25 -9.27
N VAL A 275 -33.23 -12.10 -8.64
CA VAL A 275 -32.37 -11.58 -7.58
C VAL A 275 -32.49 -12.48 -6.35
N GLY A 276 -31.37 -13.08 -5.93
CA GLY A 276 -31.32 -14.02 -4.80
C GLY A 276 -31.55 -15.50 -5.17
N LYS A 277 -31.78 -15.81 -6.46
CA LYS A 277 -31.83 -17.20 -6.96
C LYS A 277 -30.52 -17.56 -7.67
N GLN A 278 -30.19 -18.84 -7.67
CA GLN A 278 -29.03 -19.36 -8.38
C GLN A 278 -29.18 -19.13 -9.89
N ASP A 279 -28.16 -18.57 -10.55
CA ASP A 279 -28.16 -18.43 -12.02
C ASP A 279 -27.74 -19.76 -12.66
N PRO A 280 -28.65 -20.54 -13.27
CA PRO A 280 -28.32 -21.84 -13.84
C PRO A 280 -27.34 -21.76 -15.02
N LYS A 281 -27.37 -20.69 -15.83
CA LYS A 281 -26.45 -20.53 -16.97
C LYS A 281 -25.02 -20.35 -16.49
N LYS A 282 -24.83 -19.48 -15.50
CA LYS A 282 -23.51 -19.22 -14.94
C LYS A 282 -22.92 -20.46 -14.27
N HIS A 283 -23.75 -21.21 -13.52
CA HIS A 283 -23.31 -22.43 -12.84
C HIS A 283 -23.02 -23.59 -13.80
N LEU A 284 -23.80 -23.73 -14.89
CA LEU A 284 -23.48 -24.71 -15.94
C LEU A 284 -22.11 -24.43 -16.56
N THR A 285 -21.84 -23.15 -16.84
CA THR A 285 -20.56 -22.72 -17.43
C THR A 285 -19.40 -22.98 -16.46
N GLU A 286 -19.53 -22.53 -15.20
CA GLU A 286 -18.50 -22.72 -14.17
C GLU A 286 -18.23 -24.20 -13.87
N THR A 287 -19.28 -25.03 -13.79
CA THR A 287 -19.12 -26.48 -13.58
C THR A 287 -18.44 -27.13 -14.79
N ALA A 288 -18.84 -26.75 -16.00
CA ALA A 288 -18.23 -27.29 -17.22
C ALA A 288 -16.74 -26.91 -17.33
N GLU A 289 -16.38 -25.65 -17.08
CA GLU A 289 -15.00 -25.17 -17.12
C GLU A 289 -14.12 -25.90 -16.10
N SER A 290 -14.53 -25.96 -14.83
CA SER A 290 -13.80 -26.70 -13.78
C SER A 290 -13.61 -28.17 -14.16
N ARG A 291 -14.66 -28.84 -14.67
CA ARG A 291 -14.56 -30.25 -15.06
C ARG A 291 -13.68 -30.49 -16.28
N LEU A 292 -13.69 -29.57 -17.26
CA LEU A 292 -12.83 -29.67 -18.42
C LEU A 292 -11.37 -29.51 -18.01
N GLU A 293 -11.04 -28.50 -17.20
CA GLU A 293 -9.68 -28.27 -16.72
C GLU A 293 -9.13 -29.49 -15.95
N GLU A 294 -9.88 -29.99 -14.96
CA GLU A 294 -9.46 -31.14 -14.14
C GLU A 294 -9.27 -32.42 -14.98
N ASN A 295 -10.18 -32.68 -15.92
CA ASN A 295 -10.10 -33.89 -16.74
C ASN A 295 -9.00 -33.81 -17.80
N ILE A 296 -8.80 -32.65 -18.44
CA ILE A 296 -7.72 -32.44 -19.40
C ILE A 296 -6.37 -32.59 -18.71
N VAL A 297 -6.17 -31.92 -17.57
CA VAL A 297 -4.92 -32.04 -16.80
C VAL A 297 -4.66 -33.49 -16.43
N SER A 298 -5.65 -34.21 -15.91
CA SER A 298 -5.46 -35.61 -15.52
C SER A 298 -5.16 -36.54 -16.70
N ILE A 299 -5.79 -36.35 -17.87
CA ILE A 299 -5.47 -37.13 -19.08
C ILE A 299 -4.04 -36.85 -19.53
N VAL A 300 -3.65 -35.58 -19.56
CA VAL A 300 -2.29 -35.18 -19.98
C VAL A 300 -1.26 -35.73 -19.00
N SER A 301 -1.45 -35.57 -17.68
CA SER A 301 -0.55 -36.10 -16.66
C SER A 301 -0.42 -37.63 -16.77
N GLY A 302 -1.52 -38.37 -16.91
CA GLY A 302 -1.46 -39.82 -17.06
C GLY A 302 -0.70 -40.28 -18.31
N ASN A 303 -0.90 -39.59 -19.44
CA ASN A 303 -0.18 -39.88 -20.68
C ASN A 303 1.30 -39.54 -20.60
N VAL A 304 1.64 -38.41 -19.97
CA VAL A 304 3.04 -37.98 -19.78
C VAL A 304 3.75 -38.94 -18.84
N ASP A 305 3.14 -39.31 -17.72
CA ASP A 305 3.73 -40.25 -16.76
C ASP A 305 3.96 -41.62 -17.40
N SER A 306 2.99 -42.12 -18.17
CA SER A 306 3.14 -43.41 -18.88
C SER A 306 4.27 -43.42 -19.92
N LEU A 307 4.63 -42.27 -20.51
CA LEU A 307 5.69 -42.17 -21.52
C LEU A 307 7.05 -41.80 -20.93
N ALA A 308 7.07 -41.00 -19.87
CA ALA A 308 8.27 -40.44 -19.27
C ALA A 308 8.83 -41.26 -18.11
N ILE A 309 7.98 -41.97 -17.37
CA ILE A 309 8.35 -42.77 -16.19
C ILE A 309 8.11 -44.24 -16.53
N GLN A 310 9.15 -44.91 -17.02
CA GLN A 310 9.18 -46.38 -17.22
C GLN A 310 9.73 -47.10 -15.99
#